data_AF-A0A5C1YC30-F1
#
_entry.id   AF-A0A5C1YC30-F1
#
_cell.length_a   1.000
_cell.length_b   1.000
_cell.length_c   1.000
_cell.angle_alpha   90.00
_cell.angle_beta   90.00
_cell.angle_gamma   90.00
#
_symmetry.space_group_name_H-M   'P 1'
#
loop_
_entity.id
_entity.type
_entity.pdbx_description
1 polymer ?
#
loop_
_entity_poly.entity_id
_entity_poly.type
_entity_poly.pdbx_seq_one_letter_code
_entity_poly.pdbx_strand_id
1 'polypeptide(L)'
;MPTRRAATTLAIAGLVLGSLLFTGCAGAAPADETADSAPTTRTEAPADEQNTDEAGDDGAAGASTQEDCLAFQGALTDSATALQEGMSEYSSDPAGAVATLKDFQGTFDAAVADLSDADVKAVGEDAGAKLDDVISTLDAAVADPASLDMEVYLGKVTAMTESFSAIGDVCAA
;
A
#
# COMPACT_ATOMS: atom_id res chain seq x y z
N MET A 1 -28.86 0.90 44.93
CA MET A 1 -28.75 2.24 44.32
C MET A 1 -28.46 2.05 42.83
N PRO A 2 -29.24 2.65 41.91
CA PRO A 2 -29.05 2.45 40.47
C PRO A 2 -28.10 3.49 39.86
N THR A 3 -26.99 3.05 39.29
CA THR A 3 -26.06 3.89 38.51
C THR A 3 -26.58 4.08 37.08
N ARG A 4 -26.92 5.32 36.72
CA ARG A 4 -27.37 5.69 35.36
C ARG A 4 -26.16 5.77 34.43
N ARG A 5 -26.20 5.09 33.27
CA ARG A 5 -25.26 5.33 32.16
C ARG A 5 -25.76 6.53 31.36
N ALA A 6 -24.88 7.52 31.13
CA ALA A 6 -25.15 8.62 30.22
C ALA A 6 -24.75 8.21 28.80
N ALA A 7 -25.65 8.38 27.83
CA ALA A 7 -25.34 8.24 26.42
C ALA A 7 -24.88 9.60 25.88
N THR A 8 -23.66 9.67 25.34
CA THR A 8 -23.11 10.87 24.71
C THR A 8 -23.19 10.71 23.20
N THR A 9 -24.15 11.41 22.57
CA THR A 9 -24.30 11.42 21.12
C THR A 9 -23.25 12.34 20.50
N LEU A 10 -22.22 11.80 19.84
CA LEU A 10 -21.32 12.60 19.02
C LEU A 10 -21.99 12.94 17.68
N ALA A 11 -22.12 14.23 17.39
CA ALA A 11 -22.46 14.70 16.05
C ALA A 11 -21.18 14.83 15.23
N ILE A 12 -21.04 14.01 14.18
CA ILE A 12 -19.90 14.07 13.26
C ILE A 12 -20.19 15.14 12.21
N ALA A 13 -19.45 16.25 12.28
CA ALA A 13 -19.45 17.27 11.24
C ALA A 13 -18.62 16.78 10.05
N GLY A 14 -19.23 16.69 8.88
CA GLY A 14 -18.59 16.15 7.67
C GLY A 14 -17.52 17.10 7.10
N LEU A 15 -16.40 16.52 6.68
CA LEU A 15 -15.36 17.20 5.90
C LEU A 15 -15.09 16.36 4.65
N VAL A 16 -15.81 16.69 3.56
CA VAL A 16 -15.68 16.03 2.26
C VAL A 16 -14.56 16.71 1.50
N LEU A 17 -13.39 16.07 1.40
CA LEU A 17 -12.34 16.46 0.46
C LEU A 17 -12.29 15.50 -0.74
N GLY A 18 -12.68 16.01 -1.90
CA GLY A 18 -11.90 15.86 -3.13
C GLY A 18 -11.65 14.45 -3.68
N SER A 19 -12.70 13.68 -3.98
CA SER A 19 -12.56 12.49 -4.84
C SER A 19 -12.44 12.91 -6.31
N LEU A 20 -11.21 13.00 -6.83
CA LEU A 20 -10.95 13.20 -8.26
C LEU A 20 -10.77 11.86 -8.98
N LEU A 21 -11.75 11.53 -9.83
CA LEU A 21 -11.61 10.76 -11.07
C LEU A 21 -11.15 9.29 -10.98
N PHE A 22 -12.01 8.42 -10.44
CA PHE A 22 -12.13 7.04 -10.93
C PHE A 22 -13.31 6.93 -11.90
N THR A 23 -13.04 7.06 -13.20
CA THR A 23 -14.05 6.91 -14.26
C THR A 23 -14.14 5.45 -14.73
N GLY A 24 -15.07 4.67 -14.18
CA GLY A 24 -15.51 3.44 -14.86
C GLY A 24 -15.92 2.26 -13.99
N CYS A 25 -17.18 2.25 -13.54
CA CYS A 25 -18.04 1.05 -13.66
C CYS A 25 -19.51 1.47 -13.64
N ALA A 26 -20.33 0.89 -14.50
CA ALA A 26 -21.74 1.26 -14.68
C ALA A 26 -22.70 0.21 -14.12
N GLY A 27 -23.81 0.61 -13.49
CA GLY A 27 -24.88 -0.33 -13.16
C GLY A 27 -26.00 0.17 -12.23
N ALA A 28 -27.18 0.39 -12.81
CA ALA A 28 -28.52 0.48 -12.19
C ALA A 28 -28.96 1.79 -11.44
N ALA A 29 -30.23 2.14 -11.67
CA ALA A 29 -30.94 3.38 -11.30
C ALA A 29 -32.22 3.02 -10.46
N PRO A 30 -33.16 3.94 -10.07
CA PRO A 30 -33.33 5.38 -10.33
C PRO A 30 -33.42 6.20 -8.98
N ALA A 31 -33.99 7.41 -8.80
CA ALA A 31 -34.94 8.23 -9.58
C ALA A 31 -34.95 9.74 -9.19
N ASP A 32 -35.95 10.45 -9.73
CA ASP A 32 -36.61 11.72 -9.35
C ASP A 32 -35.94 13.12 -9.52
N GLU A 33 -36.57 13.86 -10.43
CA GLU A 33 -36.92 15.30 -10.47
C GLU A 33 -35.91 16.44 -10.76
N THR A 34 -35.91 16.84 -12.04
CA THR A 34 -36.37 18.18 -12.53
C THR A 34 -35.60 19.47 -12.17
N ALA A 35 -34.72 19.92 -13.08
CA ALA A 35 -34.59 21.30 -13.63
C ALA A 35 -33.32 21.39 -14.52
N ASP A 36 -33.43 21.32 -15.85
CA ASP A 36 -33.56 22.45 -16.79
C ASP A 36 -32.42 23.51 -16.74
N SER A 37 -31.45 23.38 -17.64
CA SER A 37 -30.69 24.48 -18.26
C SER A 37 -29.98 24.01 -19.53
N ALA A 38 -29.91 24.89 -20.53
CA ALA A 38 -29.63 24.58 -21.93
C ALA A 38 -28.12 24.40 -22.28
N PRO A 39 -27.77 23.82 -23.45
CA PRO A 39 -26.41 23.36 -23.74
C PRO A 39 -25.49 24.47 -24.29
N THR A 40 -24.21 24.41 -23.92
CA THR A 40 -23.13 25.10 -24.64
C THR A 40 -22.26 24.07 -25.34
N THR A 41 -22.47 23.89 -26.65
CA THR A 41 -21.54 23.17 -27.51
C THR A 41 -20.28 24.00 -27.73
N ARG A 42 -19.11 23.48 -27.36
CA ARG A 42 -17.82 24.06 -27.74
C ARG A 42 -16.96 23.01 -28.44
N THR A 43 -16.92 23.11 -29.76
CA THR A 43 -15.98 22.40 -30.62
C THR A 43 -14.65 23.13 -30.59
N GLU A 44 -13.60 22.50 -30.06
CA GLU A 44 -12.22 22.83 -30.40
C GLU A 44 -11.51 21.54 -30.87
N ALA A 45 -10.68 21.70 -31.90
CA ALA A 45 -10.11 20.64 -32.72
C ALA A 45 -8.73 20.20 -32.18
N PRO A 46 -8.13 19.09 -32.67
CA PRO A 46 -6.89 18.59 -32.09
C PRO A 46 -5.70 19.47 -32.44
N ALA A 47 -4.78 19.58 -31.49
CA ALA A 47 -3.42 20.05 -31.72
C ALA A 47 -2.47 18.88 -31.40
N ASP A 48 -2.10 18.13 -32.43
CA ASP A 48 -0.75 17.60 -32.52
C ASP A 48 0.23 18.78 -32.36
N GLU A 49 1.28 18.62 -31.55
CA GLU A 49 2.67 18.77 -31.99
C GLU A 49 3.66 18.65 -30.82
N GLN A 50 4.56 17.68 -30.96
CA GLN A 50 5.97 17.72 -30.54
C GLN A 50 6.30 18.00 -29.06
N ASN A 51 6.82 16.98 -28.37
CA ASN A 51 8.22 17.00 -27.89
C ASN A 51 8.68 15.54 -27.68
N THR A 52 9.43 14.98 -28.63
CA THR A 52 10.90 14.91 -28.60
C THR A 52 11.37 13.71 -27.77
N ASP A 53 11.51 12.57 -28.44
CA ASP A 53 12.20 11.39 -27.93
C ASP A 53 13.67 11.71 -27.59
N GLU A 54 13.98 11.96 -26.32
CA GLU A 54 15.32 11.68 -25.80
C GLU A 54 15.43 10.17 -25.57
N ALA A 55 15.72 9.45 -26.64
CA ALA A 55 16.12 8.05 -26.59
C ALA A 55 17.51 7.95 -25.92
N GLY A 56 17.53 8.01 -24.59
CA GLY A 56 18.65 7.61 -23.77
C GLY A 56 19.02 6.14 -24.02
N ASP A 57 20.33 5.86 -24.04
CA ASP A 57 20.90 4.53 -24.30
C ASP A 57 20.81 3.62 -23.04
N ASP A 58 19.68 3.68 -22.33
CA ASP A 58 19.41 2.97 -21.07
C ASP A 58 18.65 1.64 -21.29
N GLY A 59 18.23 1.37 -22.52
CA GLY A 59 17.32 0.27 -22.91
C GLY A 59 17.82 -1.16 -22.71
N ALA A 60 19.01 -1.35 -22.11
CA ALA A 60 19.53 -2.64 -21.68
C ALA A 60 19.56 -2.80 -20.15
N ALA A 61 19.82 -1.72 -19.40
CA ALA A 61 19.80 -1.73 -17.94
C ALA A 61 18.37 -1.62 -17.41
N GLY A 62 17.61 -0.61 -17.89
CA GLY A 62 16.21 -0.42 -17.49
C GLY A 62 15.28 -1.56 -17.90
N ALA A 63 15.67 -2.39 -18.88
CA ALA A 63 14.93 -3.60 -19.23
C ALA A 63 14.97 -4.67 -18.11
N SER A 64 16.15 -4.92 -17.54
CA SER A 64 16.29 -5.82 -16.37
C SER A 64 15.66 -5.23 -15.11
N THR A 65 15.86 -3.94 -14.84
CA THR A 65 15.25 -3.25 -13.70
C THR A 65 13.71 -3.34 -13.77
N GLN A 66 13.12 -3.11 -14.95
CA GLN A 66 11.67 -3.20 -15.15
C GLN A 66 11.13 -4.63 -15.04
N GLU A 67 11.85 -5.64 -15.55
CA GLU A 67 11.46 -7.05 -15.40
C GLU A 67 11.48 -7.49 -13.93
N ASP A 68 12.57 -7.17 -13.21
CA ASP A 68 12.73 -7.45 -11.78
C ASP A 68 11.66 -6.73 -10.94
N CYS A 69 11.39 -5.45 -11.22
CA CYS A 69 10.33 -4.68 -10.56
C CYS A 69 8.92 -5.24 -10.79
N LEU A 70 8.62 -5.75 -12.00
CA LEU A 70 7.33 -6.38 -12.29
C LEU A 70 7.18 -7.73 -11.58
N ALA A 71 8.23 -8.55 -11.56
CA ALA A 71 8.25 -9.80 -10.81
C ALA A 71 8.07 -9.55 -9.30
N PHE A 72 8.78 -8.55 -8.78
CA PHE A 72 8.71 -8.15 -7.37
C PHE A 72 7.33 -7.59 -6.99
N GLN A 73 6.73 -6.74 -7.83
CA GLN A 73 5.38 -6.21 -7.62
C GLN A 73 4.32 -7.33 -7.61
N GLY A 74 4.50 -8.39 -8.42
CA GLY A 74 3.68 -9.59 -8.37
C GLY A 74 3.75 -10.26 -7.00
N ALA A 75 4.96 -10.57 -6.52
CA ALA A 75 5.19 -11.16 -5.20
C ALA A 75 4.63 -10.30 -4.05
N LEU A 76 4.78 -8.97 -4.13
CA LEU A 76 4.21 -8.02 -3.17
C LEU A 76 2.68 -8.00 -3.17
N THR A 77 2.02 -8.19 -4.32
CA THR A 77 0.56 -8.13 -4.41
C THR A 77 -0.09 -9.35 -3.75
N ASP A 78 0.42 -10.54 -4.02
CA ASP A 78 -0.02 -11.78 -3.37
C ASP A 78 0.24 -11.69 -1.85
N SER A 79 1.42 -11.20 -1.48
CA SER A 79 1.83 -10.98 -0.09
C SER A 79 0.99 -9.95 0.66
N ALA A 80 0.58 -8.86 0.02
CA ALA A 80 -0.24 -7.82 0.63
C ALA A 80 -1.62 -8.36 1.06
N THR A 81 -2.12 -9.39 0.37
CA THR A 81 -3.33 -10.12 0.77
C THR A 81 -3.09 -10.89 2.08
N ALA A 82 -2.02 -11.67 2.16
CA ALA A 82 -1.64 -12.41 3.37
C ALA A 82 -1.38 -11.48 4.58
N LEU A 83 -0.77 -10.31 4.34
CA LEU A 83 -0.58 -9.27 5.35
C LEU A 83 -1.91 -8.71 5.88
N GLN A 84 -2.88 -8.44 5.00
CA GLN A 84 -4.22 -7.96 5.39
C GLN A 84 -5.01 -9.03 6.17
N GLU A 85 -4.89 -10.30 5.78
CA GLU A 85 -5.49 -11.43 6.48
C GLU A 85 -4.87 -11.60 7.88
N GLY A 86 -3.54 -11.68 7.98
CA GLY A 86 -2.83 -11.77 9.26
C GLY A 86 -3.13 -10.61 10.20
N MET A 87 -3.18 -9.37 9.70
CA MET A 87 -3.57 -8.20 10.50
C MET A 87 -5.02 -8.25 10.99
N SER A 88 -5.92 -8.88 10.24
CA SER A 88 -7.31 -9.11 10.66
C SER A 88 -7.40 -10.18 11.75
N GLU A 89 -6.63 -11.27 11.60
CA GLU A 89 -6.55 -12.38 12.56
C GLU A 89 -5.84 -12.01 13.86
N TYR A 90 -4.91 -11.05 13.86
CA TYR A 90 -4.10 -10.65 15.04
C TYR A 90 -4.93 -10.36 16.30
N SER A 91 -6.17 -9.87 16.13
CA SER A 91 -7.08 -9.59 17.26
C SER A 91 -7.66 -10.84 17.94
N SER A 92 -7.67 -11.98 17.24
CA SER A 92 -8.21 -13.27 17.70
C SER A 92 -7.14 -14.35 17.89
N ASP A 93 -6.08 -14.33 17.07
CA ASP A 93 -4.92 -15.20 17.15
C ASP A 93 -3.65 -14.41 16.78
N PRO A 94 -3.04 -13.71 17.74
CA PRO A 94 -1.82 -12.95 17.48
C PRO A 94 -0.62 -13.85 17.14
N ALA A 95 -0.62 -15.12 17.57
CA ALA A 95 0.44 -16.07 17.25
C ALA A 95 0.32 -16.57 15.79
N GLY A 96 -0.91 -16.90 15.36
CA GLY A 96 -1.21 -17.23 13.97
C GLY A 96 -0.87 -16.07 13.03
N ALA A 97 -1.27 -14.85 13.38
CA ALA A 97 -0.92 -13.65 12.62
C ALA A 97 0.60 -13.45 12.46
N VAL A 98 1.39 -13.60 13.54
CA VAL A 98 2.86 -13.50 13.47
C VAL A 98 3.48 -14.64 12.64
N ALA A 99 2.89 -15.84 12.63
CA ALA A 99 3.33 -16.91 11.74
C ALA A 99 3.07 -16.55 10.27
N THR A 100 1.89 -16.05 9.92
CA THR A 100 1.57 -15.56 8.57
C THR A 100 2.51 -14.44 8.12
N LEU A 101 2.89 -13.52 9.03
CA LEU A 101 3.88 -12.49 8.72
C LEU A 101 5.28 -13.05 8.47
N LYS A 102 5.71 -14.08 9.22
CA LYS A 102 6.99 -14.77 9.01
C LYS A 102 7.02 -15.56 7.68
N ASP A 103 5.90 -16.16 7.29
CA ASP A 103 5.76 -16.82 5.99
C ASP A 103 5.77 -15.80 4.83
N PHE A 104 5.15 -14.63 5.02
CA PHE A 104 5.30 -13.49 4.10
C PHE A 104 6.76 -13.05 4.00
N GLN A 105 7.44 -12.79 5.11
CA GLN A 105 8.85 -12.41 5.13
C GLN A 105 9.72 -13.42 4.37
N GLY A 106 9.54 -14.73 4.60
CA GLY A 106 10.28 -15.76 3.87
C GLY A 106 10.00 -15.77 2.36
N THR A 107 8.78 -15.42 1.95
CA THR A 107 8.41 -15.26 0.52
C THR A 107 9.02 -13.99 -0.08
N PHE A 108 9.02 -12.90 0.68
CA PHE A 108 9.63 -11.62 0.32
C PHE A 108 11.15 -11.76 0.17
N ASP A 109 11.84 -12.36 1.14
CA ASP A 109 13.29 -12.59 1.12
C ASP A 109 13.70 -13.47 -0.06
N ALA A 110 12.87 -14.47 -0.41
CA ALA A 110 13.07 -15.29 -1.61
C ALA A 110 12.92 -14.46 -2.90
N ALA A 111 11.89 -13.61 -3.00
CA ALA A 111 11.71 -12.73 -4.14
C ALA A 111 12.88 -11.73 -4.28
N VAL A 112 13.37 -11.14 -3.19
CA VAL A 112 14.57 -10.27 -3.18
C VAL A 112 15.83 -11.04 -3.58
N ALA A 113 15.97 -12.29 -3.15
CA ALA A 113 17.13 -13.13 -3.48
C ALA A 113 17.24 -13.39 -5.00
N ASP A 114 16.11 -13.56 -5.69
CA ASP A 114 16.02 -13.80 -7.13
C ASP A 114 16.26 -12.55 -8.00
N LEU A 115 16.18 -11.32 -7.43
CA LEU A 115 16.47 -10.07 -8.15
C LEU A 115 17.92 -10.01 -8.65
N SER A 116 18.06 -9.57 -9.90
CA SER A 116 19.32 -9.43 -10.63
C SER A 116 19.86 -7.98 -10.63
N ASP A 117 18.97 -7.00 -10.62
CA ASP A 117 19.27 -5.58 -10.50
C ASP A 117 19.75 -5.25 -9.07
N ALA A 118 20.91 -4.61 -8.97
CA ALA A 118 21.55 -4.33 -7.69
C ALA A 118 20.84 -3.24 -6.87
N ASP A 119 20.21 -2.26 -7.53
CA ASP A 119 19.54 -1.16 -6.87
C ASP A 119 18.15 -1.60 -6.37
N VAL A 120 17.38 -2.34 -7.19
CA VAL A 120 16.11 -2.97 -6.77
C VAL A 120 16.36 -3.96 -5.62
N LYS A 121 17.43 -4.76 -5.72
CA LYS A 121 17.81 -5.69 -4.65
C LYS A 121 18.17 -4.97 -3.35
N ALA A 122 18.93 -3.88 -3.41
CA ALA A 122 19.34 -3.15 -2.20
C ALA A 122 18.14 -2.53 -1.45
N VAL A 123 17.15 -1.96 -2.16
CA VAL A 123 15.92 -1.46 -1.52
C VAL A 123 15.01 -2.60 -1.04
N GLY A 124 15.01 -3.74 -1.74
CA GLY A 124 14.37 -4.97 -1.28
C GLY A 124 14.96 -5.49 0.03
N GLU A 125 16.28 -5.63 0.12
CA GLU A 125 16.99 -6.09 1.32
C GLU A 125 16.76 -5.17 2.52
N ASP A 126 16.76 -3.85 2.33
CA ASP A 126 16.46 -2.90 3.41
C ASP A 126 15.01 -3.03 3.91
N ALA A 127 14.04 -3.18 3.01
CA ALA A 127 12.63 -3.36 3.34
C ALA A 127 12.36 -4.69 4.05
N GLY A 128 13.01 -5.78 3.64
CA GLY A 128 12.96 -7.07 4.33
C GLY A 128 13.49 -6.97 5.76
N ALA A 129 14.60 -6.24 5.95
CA ALA A 129 15.13 -5.96 7.28
C ALA A 129 14.18 -5.12 8.16
N LYS A 130 13.42 -4.16 7.59
CA LYS A 130 12.40 -3.42 8.37
C LYS A 130 11.18 -4.27 8.72
N LEU A 131 10.79 -5.16 7.80
CA LEU A 131 9.70 -6.12 8.01
C LEU A 131 10.04 -7.10 9.15
N ASP A 132 11.24 -7.70 9.14
CA ASP A 132 11.76 -8.53 10.24
C ASP A 132 11.71 -7.79 11.58
N ASP A 133 12.10 -6.52 11.57
CA ASP A 133 12.12 -5.66 12.76
C ASP A 133 10.73 -5.45 13.37
N VAL A 134 9.69 -5.30 12.53
CA VAL A 134 8.28 -5.23 12.93
C VAL A 134 7.79 -6.59 13.43
N ILE A 135 8.09 -7.68 12.71
CA ILE A 135 7.69 -9.05 13.05
C ILE A 135 8.27 -9.47 14.39
N SER A 136 9.56 -9.21 14.63
CA SER A 136 10.27 -9.49 15.88
C SER A 136 9.66 -8.72 17.07
N THR A 137 9.23 -7.48 16.83
CA THR A 137 8.51 -6.67 17.83
C THR A 137 7.13 -7.25 18.16
N LEU A 138 6.40 -7.74 17.16
CA LEU A 138 5.10 -8.40 17.36
C LEU A 138 5.27 -9.76 18.06
N ASP A 139 6.23 -10.58 17.66
CA ASP A 139 6.54 -11.90 18.26
C ASP A 139 6.86 -11.76 19.76
N ALA A 140 7.66 -10.75 20.12
CA ALA A 140 7.91 -10.38 21.52
C ALA A 140 6.61 -9.98 22.25
N ALA A 141 5.73 -9.19 21.62
CA ALA A 141 4.45 -8.78 22.19
C ALA A 141 3.43 -9.92 22.31
N VAL A 142 3.52 -10.99 21.50
CA VAL A 142 2.72 -12.22 21.70
C VAL A 142 3.16 -12.94 22.98
N ALA A 143 4.47 -12.96 23.27
CA ALA A 143 5.02 -13.58 24.47
C ALA A 143 4.79 -12.73 25.74
N ASP A 144 4.91 -11.41 25.65
CA ASP A 144 4.62 -10.45 26.72
C ASP A 144 3.91 -9.19 26.16
N PRO A 145 2.56 -9.13 26.21
CA PRO A 145 1.82 -7.96 25.73
C PRO A 145 2.13 -6.65 26.46
N ALA A 146 2.78 -6.70 27.64
CA ALA A 146 3.21 -5.51 28.36
C ALA A 146 4.59 -4.98 27.91
N SER A 147 5.34 -5.75 27.10
CA SER A 147 6.63 -5.31 26.55
C SER A 147 6.50 -4.48 25.27
N LEU A 148 5.28 -4.35 24.70
CA LEU A 148 5.05 -3.59 23.48
C LEU A 148 5.10 -2.07 23.75
N ASP A 149 6.24 -1.46 23.47
CA ASP A 149 6.36 -0.01 23.36
C ASP A 149 5.72 0.46 22.05
N MET A 150 4.57 1.12 22.16
CA MET A 150 3.81 1.62 21.00
C MET A 150 4.54 2.72 20.23
N GLU A 151 5.43 3.50 20.84
CA GLU A 151 6.20 4.54 20.15
C GLU A 151 7.29 3.90 19.29
N VAL A 152 8.00 2.92 19.85
CA VAL A 152 9.02 2.13 19.12
C VAL A 152 8.36 1.31 17.99
N TYR A 153 7.23 0.66 18.25
CA TYR A 153 6.49 -0.10 17.24
C TYR A 153 6.03 0.77 16.07
N LEU A 154 5.42 1.93 16.35
CA LEU A 154 5.01 2.86 15.30
C LEU A 154 6.22 3.39 14.50
N GLY A 155 7.35 3.66 15.15
CA GLY A 155 8.59 4.04 14.48
C GLY A 155 9.09 2.97 13.49
N LYS A 156 9.03 1.68 13.87
CA LYS A 156 9.39 0.56 12.99
C LYS A 156 8.41 0.42 11.81
N VAL A 157 7.11 0.54 12.04
CA VAL A 157 6.09 0.51 10.97
C VAL A 157 6.26 1.67 9.99
N THR A 158 6.61 2.87 10.47
CA THR A 158 6.95 4.01 9.60
C THR A 158 8.19 3.70 8.76
N ALA A 159 9.29 3.27 9.38
CA ALA A 159 10.52 2.94 8.65
C ALA A 159 10.30 1.82 7.59
N MET A 160 9.50 0.81 7.92
CA MET A 160 9.06 -0.22 6.97
C MET A 160 8.27 0.37 5.80
N THR A 161 7.32 1.27 6.08
CA THR A 161 6.51 1.94 5.04
C THR A 161 7.39 2.82 4.14
N GLU A 162 8.36 3.53 4.71
CA GLU A 162 9.34 4.34 3.96
C GLU A 162 10.21 3.47 3.06
N SER A 163 10.70 2.32 3.55
CA SER A 163 11.47 1.37 2.72
C SER A 163 10.65 0.77 1.56
N PHE A 164 9.37 0.44 1.78
CA PHE A 164 8.48 0.02 0.68
C PHE A 164 8.19 1.16 -0.32
N SER A 165 8.17 2.42 0.12
CA SER A 165 8.08 3.56 -0.80
C SER A 165 9.32 3.69 -1.68
N ALA A 166 10.52 3.49 -1.13
CA ALA A 166 11.78 3.56 -1.87
C ALA A 166 11.88 2.51 -2.99
N ILE A 167 11.28 1.32 -2.80
CA ILE A 167 11.09 0.34 -3.88
C ILE A 167 10.26 0.93 -5.01
N GLY A 168 9.14 1.60 -4.68
CA GLY A 168 8.30 2.27 -5.67
C GLY A 168 9.02 3.37 -6.44
N ASP A 169 9.90 4.13 -5.78
CA ASP A 169 10.71 5.18 -6.41
C ASP A 169 11.75 4.58 -7.37
N VAL A 170 12.44 3.50 -6.99
CA VAL A 170 13.39 2.79 -7.88
C VAL A 170 12.68 2.15 -9.07
N CYS A 171 11.51 1.54 -8.85
CA CYS A 171 10.72 0.90 -9.90
C CYS A 171 9.93 1.86 -10.79
N ALA A 172 9.99 3.17 -10.54
CA ALA A 172 9.37 4.22 -11.35
C ALA A 172 10.40 5.11 -12.08
N ALA A 173 11.70 4.83 -11.92
CA ALA A 173 12.81 5.49 -12.61
C ALA A 173 13.04 4.95 -14.03
#